data_AF-A0A6J1H983-F1
#
_entry.id   AF-A0A6J1H983-F1
#
_cell.length_a   1.000
_cell.length_b   1.000
_cell.length_c   1.000
_cell.angle_alpha   90.00
_cell.angle_beta   90.00
_cell.angle_gamma   90.00
#
_symmetry.space_group_name_H-M   'P 1'
#
loop_
_entity.id
_entity.type
_entity.pdbx_description
1 polymer ?
#
loop_
_entity_poly.entity_id
_entity_poly.type
_entity_poly.pdbx_seq_one_letter_code
_entity_poly.pdbx_strand_id
1 'polypeptide(L)'
;METFPPHNGGDRGRGYQTLESPSDSQQQTSNDWKGVFSVTSYAQYFNVDSDIVLNRLISSLYPLGGDFSSKIDANPDLYGLVWITTTLVFVLAALGNCATFLMQKRSDHGTAWSFDVSYVNVAAGSVYGYAILVPMAFYFSLQYLGSNSSLIRFWCLWGYSLFIFILASFLLLIPVEFLRWFIILLSGAASASFVTLNLRSYIEGNNLSVMVVAAFFLQMALAIFIKVWFFP
;
A
#
# COMPACT_ATOMS: atom_id res chain seq x y z
N MET A 1 -89.13 28.65 -12.77
CA MET A 1 -89.93 28.24 -13.94
C MET A 1 -89.09 28.49 -15.18
N GLU A 2 -88.96 27.46 -16.01
CA GLU A 2 -88.62 27.46 -17.46
C GLU A 2 -87.20 27.91 -17.87
N THR A 3 -86.23 27.00 -18.04
CA THR A 3 -85.89 26.13 -19.20
C THR A 3 -85.34 26.86 -20.44
N PHE A 4 -84.06 26.63 -20.74
CA PHE A 4 -83.45 26.74 -22.07
C PHE A 4 -82.65 25.46 -22.41
N PRO A 5 -82.77 24.88 -23.63
CA PRO A 5 -82.04 23.68 -24.10
C PRO A 5 -80.87 24.06 -25.06
N PRO A 6 -80.28 23.15 -25.88
CA PRO A 6 -79.20 22.23 -25.52
C PRO A 6 -77.89 22.41 -26.32
N HIS A 7 -76.81 21.81 -25.77
CA HIS A 7 -75.62 21.17 -26.37
C HIS A 7 -75.11 21.58 -27.77
N ASN A 8 -73.84 22.02 -27.86
CA ASN A 8 -72.82 21.29 -28.64
C ASN A 8 -71.38 21.81 -28.44
N GLY A 9 -70.43 20.89 -28.23
CA GLY A 9 -69.11 20.98 -28.87
C GLY A 9 -67.87 21.30 -28.02
N GLY A 10 -67.19 20.25 -27.56
CA GLY A 10 -65.73 20.13 -27.70
C GLY A 10 -64.86 20.73 -26.61
N ASP A 11 -64.71 20.01 -25.50
CA ASP A 11 -63.76 20.33 -24.44
C ASP A 11 -62.31 20.20 -24.90
N ARG A 12 -61.50 21.20 -24.55
CA ARG A 12 -60.07 21.32 -24.87
C ARG A 12 -59.27 20.58 -23.81
N GLY A 13 -59.01 19.30 -24.05
CA GLY A 13 -58.19 18.44 -23.20
C GLY A 13 -56.89 18.00 -23.86
N ARG A 14 -55.79 18.67 -23.48
CA ARG A 14 -54.40 18.19 -23.32
C ARG A 14 -53.92 16.95 -24.11
N GLY A 15 -52.88 17.22 -24.90
CA GLY A 15 -51.86 16.35 -25.51
C GLY A 15 -51.81 14.86 -25.15
N TYR A 16 -51.77 14.04 -26.20
CA TYR A 16 -51.63 12.59 -26.19
C TYR A 16 -50.22 12.12 -25.78
N GLN A 17 -50.20 11.31 -24.71
CA GLN A 17 -49.50 10.03 -24.51
C GLN A 17 -48.18 9.78 -25.28
N THR A 18 -47.08 9.79 -24.53
CA THR A 18 -45.89 8.97 -24.82
C THR A 18 -45.83 7.79 -23.84
N LEU A 19 -45.55 6.61 -24.39
CA LEU A 19 -45.58 5.30 -23.72
C LEU A 19 -44.81 5.26 -22.39
N GLU A 20 -45.47 4.72 -21.37
CA GLU A 20 -44.84 4.18 -20.17
C GLU A 20 -43.81 3.12 -20.56
N SER A 21 -42.56 3.30 -20.13
CA SER A 21 -41.58 2.23 -19.99
C SER A 21 -41.45 1.94 -18.49
N PRO A 22 -41.48 0.67 -18.05
CA PRO A 22 -41.45 0.36 -16.64
C PRO A 22 -40.14 0.85 -16.03
N SER A 23 -40.27 1.44 -14.85
CA SER A 23 -39.19 1.62 -13.90
C SER A 23 -38.52 0.27 -13.61
N ASP A 24 -37.48 -0.06 -14.35
CA ASP A 24 -36.45 -1.00 -13.90
C ASP A 24 -35.58 -0.29 -12.87
N SER A 25 -36.16 -0.01 -11.70
CA SER A 25 -35.42 -0.09 -10.45
C SER A 25 -35.16 -1.57 -10.16
N GLN A 26 -34.47 -2.25 -11.07
CA GLN A 26 -33.76 -3.48 -10.74
C GLN A 26 -32.55 -3.04 -9.93
N GLN A 27 -32.80 -2.92 -8.63
CA GLN A 27 -31.79 -3.08 -7.61
C GLN A 27 -31.29 -4.53 -7.71
N GLN A 28 -30.50 -4.78 -8.76
CA GLN A 28 -29.90 -6.06 -9.01
C GLN A 28 -28.76 -6.17 -8.00
N THR A 29 -29.07 -6.75 -6.85
CA THR A 29 -28.13 -7.40 -5.93
C THR A 29 -27.42 -8.52 -6.69
N SER A 30 -26.62 -8.13 -7.67
CA SER A 30 -25.84 -9.00 -8.53
C SER A 30 -24.61 -9.43 -7.75
N ASN A 31 -24.81 -10.40 -6.85
CA ASN A 31 -23.78 -11.16 -6.16
C ASN A 31 -22.62 -10.27 -5.65
N ASP A 32 -22.71 -9.73 -4.43
CA ASP A 32 -21.61 -8.99 -3.78
C ASP A 32 -20.23 -9.68 -3.93
N TRP A 33 -20.21 -11.01 -4.01
CA TRP A 33 -19.00 -11.80 -4.27
C TRP A 33 -18.39 -11.60 -5.66
N LYS A 34 -19.17 -11.36 -6.71
CA LYS A 34 -18.64 -10.96 -8.02
C LYS A 34 -17.96 -9.61 -7.95
N GLY A 35 -18.42 -8.71 -7.07
CA GLY A 35 -17.75 -7.44 -6.78
C GLY A 35 -16.38 -7.64 -6.13
N VAL A 36 -16.27 -8.48 -5.11
CA VAL A 36 -15.00 -8.70 -4.39
C VAL A 36 -13.94 -9.42 -5.24
N PHE A 37 -14.32 -10.32 -6.15
CA PHE A 37 -13.38 -11.04 -7.01
C PHE A 37 -13.24 -10.45 -8.43
N SER A 38 -13.90 -9.32 -8.73
CA SER A 38 -13.77 -8.67 -10.03
C SER A 38 -12.56 -7.74 -10.07
N VAL A 39 -11.74 -7.89 -11.10
CA VAL A 39 -10.61 -6.99 -11.40
C VAL A 39 -11.07 -5.53 -11.50
N THR A 40 -12.28 -5.29 -12.03
CA THR A 40 -12.85 -3.95 -12.19
C THR A 40 -13.01 -3.22 -10.87
N SER A 41 -13.30 -3.94 -9.77
CA SER A 41 -13.47 -3.35 -8.44
C SER A 41 -12.16 -2.82 -7.85
N TYR A 42 -11.02 -3.41 -8.26
CA TYR A 42 -9.69 -2.99 -7.82
C TYR A 42 -9.03 -1.99 -8.76
N ALA A 43 -9.52 -1.85 -10.00
CA ALA A 43 -8.92 -0.97 -11.01
C ALA A 43 -8.76 0.47 -10.52
N GLN A 44 -9.68 0.95 -9.69
CA GLN A 44 -9.60 2.30 -9.08
C GLN A 44 -8.34 2.52 -8.24
N TYR A 45 -7.80 1.49 -7.58
CA TYR A 45 -6.60 1.59 -6.73
C TYR A 45 -5.29 1.55 -7.52
N PHE A 46 -5.37 1.31 -8.83
CA PHE A 46 -4.24 1.33 -9.77
C PHE A 46 -4.32 2.52 -10.73
N ASN A 47 -5.43 3.26 -10.73
CA ASN A 47 -5.59 4.47 -11.53
C ASN A 47 -5.04 5.67 -10.75
N VAL A 48 -3.71 5.78 -10.72
CA VAL A 48 -2.99 6.81 -9.94
C VAL A 48 -2.05 7.59 -10.84
N ASP A 49 -2.04 8.91 -10.67
CA ASP A 49 -1.12 9.77 -11.40
C ASP A 49 0.30 9.73 -10.79
N SER A 50 1.32 9.91 -11.63
CA SER A 50 2.73 9.84 -11.23
C SER A 50 3.11 10.86 -10.17
N ASP A 51 2.52 12.05 -10.19
CA ASP A 51 2.76 13.12 -9.21
C ASP A 51 2.22 12.76 -7.82
N ILE A 52 1.08 12.06 -7.76
CA ILE A 52 0.52 11.55 -6.49
C ILE A 52 1.49 10.54 -5.88
N VAL A 53 1.98 9.60 -6.68
CA VAL A 53 2.94 8.58 -6.22
C VAL A 53 4.24 9.24 -5.74
N LEU A 54 4.78 10.19 -6.50
CA LEU A 54 6.01 10.90 -6.12
C LEU A 54 5.84 11.69 -4.81
N ASN A 55 4.73 12.40 -4.67
CA ASN A 55 4.41 13.15 -3.45
C ASN A 55 4.32 12.20 -2.23
N ARG A 56 3.74 11.02 -2.40
CA ARG A 56 3.68 9.97 -1.37
C ARG A 56 5.07 9.42 -1.02
N LEU A 57 5.93 9.19 -2.00
CA LEU A 57 7.32 8.77 -1.75
C LEU A 57 8.09 9.83 -0.96
N ILE A 58 8.02 11.09 -1.36
CA ILE A 58 8.68 12.19 -0.63
C ILE A 58 8.11 12.30 0.80
N SER A 59 6.80 12.18 0.95
CA SER A 59 6.14 12.19 2.27
C SER A 59 6.57 11.00 3.15
N SER A 60 6.86 9.83 2.54
CA SER A 60 7.39 8.67 3.28
C SER A 60 8.84 8.84 3.75
N LEU A 61 9.64 9.62 3.03
CA LEU A 61 11.00 9.96 3.41
C LEU A 61 11.06 11.07 4.47
N TYR A 62 10.12 12.01 4.41
CA TYR A 62 10.02 13.16 5.30
C TYR A 62 8.66 13.19 6.00
N PRO A 63 8.45 12.33 7.01
CA PRO A 63 7.15 12.15 7.65
C PRO A 63 6.69 13.32 8.52
N LEU A 64 7.52 14.36 8.71
CA LEU A 64 7.25 15.51 9.57
C LEU A 64 6.13 16.42 9.04
N GLY A 65 5.76 16.30 7.77
CA GLY A 65 4.69 17.10 7.15
C GLY A 65 3.27 16.72 7.56
N GLY A 66 3.05 15.55 8.20
CA GLY A 66 1.74 15.15 8.74
C GLY A 66 0.63 14.81 7.72
N ASP A 67 0.81 15.14 6.44
CA ASP A 67 -0.26 15.05 5.43
C ASP A 67 -0.43 13.65 4.80
N PHE A 68 0.38 12.66 5.19
CA PHE A 68 0.32 11.37 4.49
C PHE A 68 -1.00 10.64 4.78
N SER A 69 -1.42 10.50 6.04
CA SER A 69 -2.69 9.84 6.40
C SER A 69 -3.91 10.48 5.71
N SER A 70 -3.98 11.82 5.66
CA SER A 70 -5.09 12.52 5.00
C SER A 70 -5.09 12.29 3.47
N LYS A 71 -3.91 12.20 2.84
CA LYS A 71 -3.79 11.86 1.40
C LYS A 71 -4.26 10.44 1.09
N ILE A 72 -3.98 9.46 1.96
CA ILE A 72 -4.46 8.07 1.78
C ILE A 72 -5.95 7.96 2.10
N ASP A 73 -6.47 8.79 3.01
CA ASP A 73 -7.89 8.78 3.34
C ASP A 73 -8.75 9.18 2.15
N ALA A 74 -8.29 10.15 1.36
CA ALA A 74 -8.98 10.64 0.16
C ALA A 74 -8.87 9.69 -1.05
N ASN A 75 -7.69 9.09 -1.28
CA ASN A 75 -7.46 8.25 -2.46
C ASN A 75 -6.40 7.17 -2.17
N PRO A 76 -6.75 6.03 -1.53
CA PRO A 76 -5.77 5.00 -1.27
C PRO A 76 -5.37 4.28 -2.57
N ASP A 77 -4.13 3.80 -2.65
CA ASP A 77 -3.64 3.07 -3.83
C ASP A 77 -2.98 1.73 -3.48
N LEU A 78 -3.04 0.79 -4.41
CA LEU A 78 -2.30 -0.48 -4.38
C LEU A 78 -1.13 -0.49 -5.36
N TYR A 79 -1.08 0.48 -6.29
CA TYR A 79 0.02 0.63 -7.23
C TYR A 79 1.36 0.79 -6.51
N GLY A 80 1.46 1.67 -5.52
CA GLY A 80 2.66 1.91 -4.73
C GLY A 80 3.12 0.65 -3.99
N LEU A 81 2.19 -0.10 -3.38
CA LEU A 81 2.51 -1.39 -2.75
C LEU A 81 3.18 -2.34 -3.74
N VAL A 82 2.54 -2.61 -4.88
CA VAL A 82 3.03 -3.57 -5.88
C VAL A 82 4.35 -3.10 -6.46
N TRP A 83 4.44 -1.83 -6.87
CA TRP A 83 5.64 -1.28 -7.50
C TRP A 83 6.85 -1.23 -6.54
N ILE A 84 6.67 -0.73 -5.31
CA ILE A 84 7.75 -0.63 -4.32
C ILE A 84 8.25 -2.01 -3.91
N THR A 85 7.35 -2.93 -3.58
CA THR A 85 7.73 -4.29 -3.16
C THR A 85 8.45 -5.04 -4.27
N THR A 86 7.94 -4.99 -5.51
CA THR A 86 8.59 -5.63 -6.66
C THR A 86 9.98 -5.05 -6.91
N THR A 87 10.10 -3.72 -6.86
CA THR A 87 11.38 -3.03 -7.05
C THR A 87 12.37 -3.40 -5.94
N LEU A 88 11.91 -3.46 -4.69
CA LEU A 88 12.75 -3.85 -3.56
C LEU A 88 13.22 -5.30 -3.69
N VAL A 89 12.37 -6.24 -4.08
CA VAL A 89 12.76 -7.64 -4.33
C VAL A 89 13.88 -7.72 -5.37
N PHE A 90 13.70 -7.03 -6.50
CA PHE A 90 14.70 -7.00 -7.56
C PHE A 90 16.02 -6.38 -7.08
N VAL A 91 15.95 -5.23 -6.39
CA VAL A 91 17.12 -4.51 -5.89
C VAL A 91 17.88 -5.32 -4.84
N LEU A 92 17.19 -5.98 -3.89
CA LEU A 92 17.83 -6.83 -2.90
C LEU A 92 18.54 -8.02 -3.54
N ALA A 93 17.90 -8.68 -4.50
CA ALA A 93 18.50 -9.83 -5.18
C ALA A 93 19.71 -9.43 -6.03
N ALA A 94 19.60 -8.33 -6.80
CA ALA A 94 20.67 -7.86 -7.67
C ALA A 94 21.84 -7.26 -6.87
N LEU A 95 21.55 -6.35 -5.93
CA LEU A 95 22.58 -5.66 -5.16
C LEU A 95 23.19 -6.54 -4.08
N GLY A 96 22.45 -7.50 -3.52
CA GLY A 96 23.01 -8.49 -2.61
C GLY A 96 24.03 -9.38 -3.31
N ASN A 97 23.72 -9.88 -4.50
CA ASN A 97 24.67 -10.61 -5.35
C ASN A 97 25.88 -9.73 -5.74
N CYS A 98 25.65 -8.45 -6.06
CA CYS A 98 26.74 -7.52 -6.35
C CYS A 98 27.64 -7.29 -5.12
N ALA A 99 27.06 -7.16 -3.93
CA ALA A 99 27.81 -6.96 -2.69
C ALA A 99 28.71 -8.17 -2.37
N THR A 100 28.22 -9.41 -2.54
CA THR A 100 29.05 -10.61 -2.34
C THR A 100 30.18 -10.70 -3.35
N PHE A 101 29.91 -10.36 -4.62
CA PHE A 101 30.94 -10.27 -5.66
C PHE A 101 32.05 -9.27 -5.31
N LEU A 102 31.67 -8.06 -4.86
CA LEU A 102 32.63 -7.02 -4.47
C LEU A 102 33.47 -7.42 -3.26
N MET A 103 32.87 -8.11 -2.29
CA MET A 103 33.59 -8.63 -1.12
C MET A 103 34.59 -9.72 -1.52
N GLN A 104 34.16 -10.69 -2.33
CA GLN A 104 35.04 -11.77 -2.79
C GLN A 104 36.23 -11.23 -3.60
N LYS A 105 35.98 -10.29 -4.53
CA LYS A 105 37.04 -9.66 -5.33
C LYS A 105 38.09 -8.92 -4.49
N ARG A 106 37.72 -8.41 -3.31
CA ARG A 106 38.66 -7.73 -2.39
C ARG A 106 39.44 -8.73 -1.53
N SER A 107 38.83 -9.87 -1.18
CA SER A 107 39.39 -10.81 -0.22
C SER A 107 40.18 -11.95 -0.85
N ASP A 108 39.84 -12.40 -2.05
CA ASP A 108 40.43 -13.60 -2.64
C ASP A 108 40.53 -13.51 -4.18
N HIS A 109 41.72 -13.73 -4.73
CA HIS A 109 42.00 -13.61 -6.16
C HIS A 109 41.78 -14.92 -6.94
N GLY A 110 41.51 -16.04 -6.27
CA GLY A 110 41.54 -17.39 -6.86
C GLY A 110 40.21 -18.13 -6.98
N THR A 111 39.14 -17.69 -6.29
CA THR A 111 37.86 -18.39 -6.29
C THR A 111 36.88 -17.81 -7.32
N ALA A 112 36.27 -18.68 -8.14
CA ALA A 112 35.21 -18.28 -9.06
C ALA A 112 33.96 -17.89 -8.27
N TRP A 113 33.50 -16.65 -8.42
CA TRP A 113 32.22 -16.20 -7.85
C TRP A 113 31.06 -16.77 -8.68
N SER A 114 30.03 -17.25 -7.99
CA SER A 114 28.78 -17.73 -8.61
C SER A 114 27.59 -16.90 -8.14
N PHE A 115 26.71 -16.56 -9.08
CA PHE A 115 25.45 -15.89 -8.77
C PHE A 115 24.51 -16.80 -7.96
N ASP A 116 24.00 -16.31 -6.84
CA ASP A 116 23.05 -17.02 -6.00
C ASP A 116 21.60 -16.63 -6.36
N VAL A 117 20.92 -17.56 -7.05
CA VAL A 117 19.51 -17.42 -7.46
C VAL A 117 18.56 -17.45 -6.26
N SER A 118 18.98 -18.04 -5.12
CA SER A 118 18.18 -18.12 -3.90
C SER A 118 17.81 -16.74 -3.35
N TYR A 119 18.64 -15.73 -3.62
CA TYR A 119 18.40 -14.35 -3.17
C TYR A 119 17.06 -13.81 -3.68
N VAL A 120 16.67 -14.15 -4.92
CA VAL A 120 15.36 -13.73 -5.48
C VAL A 120 14.21 -14.38 -4.70
N ASN A 121 14.31 -15.68 -4.40
CA ASN A 121 13.28 -16.40 -3.67
C ASN A 121 13.13 -15.91 -2.23
N VAL A 122 14.26 -15.71 -1.53
CA VAL A 122 14.27 -15.18 -0.16
C VAL A 122 13.70 -13.77 -0.15
N ALA A 123 14.14 -12.89 -1.07
CA ALA A 123 13.65 -11.52 -1.16
C ALA A 123 12.15 -11.48 -1.45
N ALA A 124 11.68 -12.24 -2.44
CA ALA A 124 10.26 -12.30 -2.79
C ALA A 124 9.41 -12.78 -1.61
N GLY A 125 9.80 -13.89 -0.98
CA GLY A 125 9.08 -14.45 0.17
C GLY A 125 9.04 -13.49 1.35
N SER A 126 10.18 -12.89 1.72
CA SER A 126 10.26 -11.99 2.87
C SER A 126 9.56 -10.66 2.62
N VAL A 127 9.75 -10.03 1.46
CA VAL A 127 9.22 -8.68 1.17
C VAL A 127 7.72 -8.75 0.92
N TYR A 128 7.23 -9.64 0.05
CA TYR A 128 5.79 -9.76 -0.18
C TYR A 128 5.07 -10.30 1.06
N GLY A 129 5.66 -11.29 1.74
CA GLY A 129 5.13 -11.81 2.98
C GLY A 129 4.97 -10.71 4.03
N TYR A 130 6.01 -9.91 4.26
CA TYR A 130 5.95 -8.77 5.18
C TYR A 130 4.91 -7.75 4.76
N ALA A 131 4.94 -7.30 3.50
CA ALA A 131 4.07 -6.24 3.00
C ALA A 131 2.58 -6.60 2.98
N ILE A 132 2.25 -7.91 2.93
CA ILE A 132 0.86 -8.38 2.94
C ILE A 132 0.41 -8.75 4.35
N LEU A 133 1.19 -9.58 5.06
CA LEU A 133 0.77 -10.18 6.32
C LEU A 133 0.81 -9.17 7.48
N VAL A 134 1.80 -8.29 7.54
CA VAL A 134 1.91 -7.33 8.64
C VAL A 134 0.75 -6.34 8.64
N PRO A 135 0.42 -5.65 7.53
CA PRO A 135 -0.69 -4.69 7.52
C PRO A 135 -2.04 -5.37 7.76
N MET A 136 -2.19 -6.61 7.29
CA MET A 136 -3.36 -7.44 7.54
C MET A 136 -3.52 -7.77 9.03
N ALA A 137 -2.44 -8.14 9.73
CA ALA A 137 -2.47 -8.37 11.18
C ALA A 137 -2.84 -7.11 11.96
N PHE A 138 -2.30 -5.95 11.56
CA PHE A 138 -2.65 -4.65 12.15
C PHE A 138 -4.12 -4.30 11.91
N TYR A 139 -4.62 -4.51 10.68
CA TYR A 139 -6.01 -4.30 10.31
C TYR A 139 -6.95 -5.16 11.18
N PHE A 140 -6.72 -6.47 11.28
CA PHE A 140 -7.56 -7.34 12.12
C PHE A 140 -7.49 -6.99 13.61
N SER A 141 -6.32 -6.59 14.10
CA SER A 141 -6.16 -6.12 15.47
C SER A 141 -7.00 -4.87 15.74
N LEU A 142 -7.06 -3.93 14.80
CA LEU A 142 -7.87 -2.71 14.93
C LEU A 142 -9.36 -2.97 14.77
N GLN A 143 -9.73 -3.88 13.87
CA GLN A 143 -11.11 -4.31 13.71
C GLN A 143 -11.63 -4.97 14.99
N TYR A 144 -10.79 -5.77 15.66
CA TYR A 144 -11.10 -6.37 16.96
C TYR A 144 -11.29 -5.31 18.07
N LEU A 145 -10.56 -4.21 17.99
CA LEU A 145 -10.71 -3.07 18.90
C LEU A 145 -11.88 -2.13 18.54
N GLY A 146 -12.65 -2.43 17.49
CA GLY A 146 -13.83 -1.66 17.07
C GLY A 146 -13.54 -0.46 16.17
N SER A 147 -12.33 -0.33 15.61
CA SER A 147 -11.98 0.75 14.67
C SER A 147 -12.49 0.47 13.26
N ASN A 148 -13.12 1.46 12.62
CA ASN A 148 -13.57 1.40 11.22
C ASN A 148 -12.43 1.78 10.27
N SER A 149 -11.44 0.90 10.17
CA SER A 149 -10.29 1.10 9.29
C SER A 149 -10.43 0.39 7.94
N SER A 150 -9.71 0.85 6.91
CA SER A 150 -9.66 0.17 5.61
C SER A 150 -8.33 -0.57 5.42
N LEU A 151 -8.38 -1.87 5.12
CA LEU A 151 -7.21 -2.71 4.84
C LEU A 151 -6.34 -2.14 3.70
N ILE A 152 -6.96 -1.50 2.72
CA ILE A 152 -6.28 -0.95 1.54
C ILE A 152 -5.41 0.25 1.94
N ARG A 153 -5.87 1.06 2.92
CA ARG A 153 -5.05 2.15 3.48
C ARG A 153 -3.83 1.62 4.22
N PHE A 154 -3.98 0.50 4.93
CA PHE A 154 -2.87 -0.19 5.60
C PHE A 154 -1.84 -0.72 4.62
N TRP A 155 -2.28 -1.39 3.55
CA TRP A 155 -1.40 -1.86 2.50
C TRP A 155 -0.69 -0.72 1.77
N CYS A 156 -1.38 0.37 1.45
CA CYS A 156 -0.77 1.58 0.90
C CYS A 156 0.31 2.12 1.85
N LEU A 157 -0.04 2.38 3.11
CA LEU A 157 0.87 2.90 4.13
C LEU A 157 2.13 2.05 4.28
N TRP A 158 1.97 0.74 4.45
CA TRP A 158 3.12 -0.16 4.61
C TRP A 158 3.94 -0.28 3.34
N GLY A 159 3.30 -0.30 2.16
CA GLY A 159 4.00 -0.28 0.87
C GLY A 159 4.95 0.90 0.76
N TYR A 160 4.48 2.12 1.03
CA TYR A 160 5.32 3.32 1.01
C TYR A 160 6.42 3.32 2.07
N SER A 161 6.18 2.70 3.23
CA SER A 161 7.20 2.58 4.28
C SER A 161 8.44 1.80 3.83
N LEU A 162 8.31 0.92 2.83
CA LEU A 162 9.40 0.08 2.33
C LEU A 162 10.31 0.81 1.34
N PHE A 163 9.90 1.97 0.82
CA PHE A 163 10.66 2.70 -0.19
C PHE A 163 12.07 3.09 0.28
N ILE A 164 12.24 3.46 1.55
CA ILE A 164 13.53 3.81 2.11
C ILE A 164 14.54 2.66 2.02
N PHE A 165 14.10 1.40 2.06
CA PHE A 165 14.98 0.24 1.93
C PHE A 165 15.52 0.06 0.51
N ILE A 166 14.80 0.53 -0.51
CA ILE A 166 15.33 0.58 -1.88
C ILE A 166 16.54 1.50 -1.91
N LEU A 167 16.41 2.72 -1.38
CA LEU A 167 17.52 3.68 -1.32
C LEU A 167 18.67 3.13 -0.46
N ALA A 168 18.36 2.58 0.71
CA ALA A 168 19.34 1.99 1.61
C ALA A 168 20.16 0.89 0.92
N SER A 169 19.52 0.03 0.11
CA SER A 169 20.18 -1.08 -0.59
C SER A 169 21.31 -0.60 -1.51
N PHE A 170 21.16 0.56 -2.16
CA PHE A 170 22.25 1.15 -2.95
C PHE A 170 23.41 1.62 -2.07
N LEU A 171 23.13 2.21 -0.91
CA LEU A 171 24.16 2.67 0.02
C LEU A 171 24.88 1.49 0.71
N LEU A 172 24.19 0.36 0.90
CA LEU A 172 24.76 -0.87 1.50
C LEU A 172 25.81 -1.56 0.62
N LEU A 173 25.93 -1.20 -0.67
CA LEU A 173 27.03 -1.66 -1.52
C LEU A 173 28.41 -1.29 -0.99
N ILE A 174 28.52 -0.19 -0.21
CA ILE A 174 29.79 0.25 0.35
C ILE A 174 30.34 -0.87 1.25
N PRO A 175 31.55 -1.42 0.98
CA PRO A 175 32.11 -2.56 1.70
C PRO A 175 32.78 -2.10 3.00
N VAL A 176 32.00 -1.45 3.88
CA VAL A 176 32.39 -0.95 5.20
C VAL A 176 31.30 -1.37 6.20
N GLU A 177 31.62 -2.36 7.03
CA GLU A 177 30.64 -3.05 7.87
C GLU A 177 29.94 -2.14 8.88
N PHE A 178 30.70 -1.28 9.56
CA PHE A 178 30.13 -0.29 10.49
C PHE A 178 29.14 0.65 9.80
N LEU A 179 29.47 1.11 8.58
CA LEU A 179 28.62 2.01 7.82
C LEU A 179 27.34 1.29 7.36
N ARG A 180 27.41 0.01 6.96
CA ARG A 180 26.24 -0.80 6.60
C ARG A 180 25.25 -0.91 7.74
N TRP A 181 25.72 -1.23 8.95
CA TRP A 181 24.88 -1.25 10.15
C TRP A 181 24.25 0.11 10.43
N PHE A 182 25.03 1.19 10.36
CA PHE A 182 24.49 2.53 10.58
C PHE A 182 23.38 2.89 9.58
N ILE A 183 23.61 2.66 8.28
CA ILE A 183 22.63 2.94 7.22
C ILE A 183 21.34 2.16 7.46
N ILE A 184 21.43 0.84 7.66
CA ILE A 184 20.23 0.00 7.74
C ILE A 184 19.41 0.27 9.01
N LEU A 185 20.07 0.53 10.14
CA LEU A 185 19.39 0.88 11.38
C LEU A 185 18.71 2.24 11.27
N LEU A 186 19.37 3.21 10.61
CA LEU A 186 18.78 4.53 10.35
C LEU A 186 17.57 4.43 9.41
N SER A 187 17.67 3.64 8.33
CA SER A 187 16.54 3.40 7.41
C SER A 187 15.39 2.66 8.09
N GLY A 188 15.68 1.67 8.94
CA GLY A 188 14.69 0.98 9.76
C GLY A 188 13.97 1.93 10.72
N ALA A 189 14.71 2.79 11.41
CA ALA A 189 14.15 3.80 12.31
C ALA A 189 13.30 4.84 11.56
N ALA A 190 13.73 5.27 10.37
CA ALA A 190 12.97 6.19 9.52
C ALA A 190 11.65 5.55 9.05
N SER A 191 11.70 4.30 8.58
CA SER A 191 10.51 3.54 8.18
C SER A 191 9.54 3.33 9.35
N ALA A 192 10.06 2.94 10.51
CA ALA A 192 9.30 2.79 11.75
C ALA A 192 8.63 4.10 12.20
N SER A 193 9.37 5.21 12.10
CA SER A 193 8.85 6.54 12.44
C SER A 193 7.71 6.94 11.50
N PHE A 194 7.87 6.74 10.20
CA PHE A 194 6.82 7.01 9.21
C PHE A 194 5.54 6.20 9.49
N VAL A 195 5.65 4.88 9.73
CA VAL A 195 4.48 4.05 10.07
C VAL A 195 3.85 4.51 11.39
N THR A 196 4.66 4.76 12.40
CA THR A 196 4.20 5.20 13.72
C THR A 196 3.42 6.52 13.65
N LEU A 197 3.94 7.50 12.92
CA LEU A 197 3.31 8.83 12.80
C LEU A 197 1.94 8.74 12.11
N ASN A 198 1.79 7.86 11.12
CA ASN A 198 0.53 7.66 10.42
C ASN A 198 -0.45 6.73 11.18
N LEU A 199 0.03 5.77 11.96
CA LEU A 199 -0.80 4.92 12.82
C LEU A 199 -1.54 5.72 13.89
N ARG A 200 -0.95 6.83 14.36
CA ARG A 200 -1.57 7.70 15.37
C ARG A 200 -2.93 8.25 14.94
N SER A 201 -3.19 8.37 13.64
CA SER A 201 -4.48 8.85 13.13
C SER A 201 -5.62 7.82 13.28
N TYR A 202 -5.31 6.56 13.57
CA TYR A 202 -6.30 5.46 13.58
C TYR A 202 -6.62 4.91 14.99
N ILE A 203 -5.88 5.34 16.01
CA ILE A 203 -5.90 4.70 17.33
C ILE A 203 -5.93 5.76 18.41
N GLU A 204 -6.81 5.61 19.39
CA GLU A 204 -6.85 6.44 20.59
C GLU A 204 -6.48 5.61 21.83
N GLY A 205 -5.82 6.24 22.81
CA GLY A 205 -5.58 5.67 24.13
C GLY A 205 -4.44 4.64 24.23
N ASN A 206 -4.57 3.68 25.15
CA ASN A 206 -3.48 2.79 25.60
C ASN A 206 -3.05 1.76 24.54
N ASN A 207 -3.95 1.37 23.63
CA ASN A 207 -3.67 0.40 22.56
C ASN A 207 -2.70 0.95 21.51
N LEU A 208 -2.62 2.28 21.37
CA LEU A 208 -1.68 2.97 20.48
C LEU A 208 -0.24 2.61 20.83
N SER A 209 0.11 2.59 22.12
CA SER A 209 1.48 2.32 22.56
C SER A 209 1.93 0.92 22.13
N VAL A 210 1.09 -0.09 22.33
CA VAL A 210 1.38 -1.48 21.95
C VAL A 210 1.57 -1.61 20.44
N MET A 211 0.68 -1.02 19.65
CA MET A 211 0.76 -1.09 18.18
C MET A 211 1.95 -0.34 17.61
N VAL A 212 2.28 0.83 18.16
CA VAL A 212 3.46 1.62 17.78
C VAL A 212 4.75 0.84 18.09
N VAL A 213 4.83 0.26 19.29
CA VAL A 213 5.98 -0.56 19.68
C VAL A 213 6.12 -1.78 18.76
N ALA A 214 5.01 -2.48 18.47
CA ALA A 214 5.02 -3.60 17.54
C ALA A 214 5.46 -3.18 16.13
N ALA A 215 4.95 -2.07 15.59
CA ALA A 215 5.32 -1.56 14.27
C ALA A 215 6.81 -1.20 14.21
N PHE A 216 7.34 -0.58 15.26
CA PHE A 216 8.77 -0.26 15.36
C PHE A 216 9.62 -1.53 15.31
N PHE A 217 9.30 -2.54 16.13
CA PHE A 217 10.05 -3.80 16.15
C PHE A 217 9.98 -4.54 14.81
N LEU A 218 8.82 -4.56 14.15
CA LEU A 218 8.67 -5.21 12.85
C LEU A 218 9.50 -4.54 11.76
N GLN A 219 9.52 -3.20 11.72
CA GLN A 219 10.36 -2.45 10.77
C GLN A 219 11.85 -2.63 11.05
N MET A 220 12.26 -2.64 12.32
CA MET A 220 13.65 -2.91 12.70
C MET A 220 14.05 -4.35 12.41
N ALA A 221 13.16 -5.33 12.65
CA ALA A 221 13.41 -6.73 12.33
C ALA A 221 13.60 -6.94 10.82
N LEU A 222 12.76 -6.31 9.99
CA LEU A 222 12.93 -6.32 8.54
C LEU A 222 14.27 -5.69 8.12
N ALA A 223 14.62 -4.54 8.70
CA ALA A 223 15.88 -3.86 8.41
C ALA A 223 17.09 -4.76 8.73
N ILE A 224 17.11 -5.35 9.93
CA ILE A 224 18.18 -6.27 10.34
C ILE A 224 18.22 -7.50 9.43
N PHE A 225 17.06 -8.08 9.10
CA PHE A 225 16.96 -9.20 8.17
C PHE A 225 17.57 -8.85 6.81
N ILE A 226 17.24 -7.69 6.23
CA ILE A 226 17.78 -7.23 4.95
C ILE A 226 19.31 -7.17 4.99
N LYS A 227 19.88 -6.55 6.03
CA LYS A 227 21.35 -6.46 6.16
C LYS A 227 21.96 -7.85 6.28
N VAL A 228 21.48 -8.68 7.19
CA VAL A 228 22.12 -9.96 7.52
C VAL A 228 22.05 -10.95 6.34
N TRP A 229 20.95 -10.97 5.59
CA TRP A 229 20.78 -11.91 4.48
C TRP A 229 21.39 -11.45 3.15
N PHE A 230 21.22 -10.17 2.80
CA PHE A 230 21.61 -9.69 1.47
C PHE A 230 22.95 -8.94 1.46
N PHE A 231 23.34 -8.34 2.59
CA PHE A 231 24.54 -7.51 2.69
C PHE A 231 25.41 -7.96 3.88
N PRO A 232 25.92 -9.20 3.85
CA PRO A 232 26.74 -9.76 4.92
C PRO A 232 28.01 -8.95 5.17
#